data_AF-A0A6I6XVE4-F1
#
_entry.id   AF-A0A6I6XVE4-F1
#
_cell.length_a   1.000
_cell.length_b   1.000
_cell.length_c   1.000
_cell.angle_alpha   90.00
_cell.angle_beta   90.00
_cell.angle_gamma   90.00
#
_symmetry.space_group_name_H-M   'P 1'
#
loop_
_entity.id
_entity.type
_entity.pdbx_description
1 polymer ?
#
loop_
_entity_poly.entity_id
_entity_poly.type
_entity_poly.pdbx_seq_one_letter_code
_entity_poly.pdbx_strand_id
1 'polypeptide(L)'
;MKLDKDLVREILLAVEAHDKPDRWISLQISERSDVETSYHVMLLAEAGFLKADNVGGMNSFEWQATRLTYKGHEFLDTVRDPEIWRRTKEGAERAGVAGLGVLLEIGKAYGKQLMKERLGIELP
;
A
#
# COMPACT_ATOMS: atom_id res chain seq x y z
N MET A 1 -1.19 -14.79 8.95
CA MET A 1 -0.58 -14.62 7.62
C MET A 1 0.53 -13.58 7.73
N LYS A 2 1.48 -13.51 6.79
CA LYS A 2 2.53 -12.47 6.81
C LYS A 2 2.06 -11.26 6.00
N LEU A 3 2.51 -10.06 6.37
CA LEU A 3 2.29 -8.86 5.57
C LEU A 3 3.20 -8.90 4.32
N ASP A 4 2.59 -9.18 3.18
CA ASP A 4 3.23 -9.15 1.87
C ASP A 4 3.23 -7.70 1.35
N LYS A 5 4.42 -7.16 1.16
CA LYS A 5 4.64 -5.78 0.76
C LYS A 5 4.23 -5.54 -0.69
N ASP A 6 4.42 -6.52 -1.56
CA ASP A 6 4.04 -6.40 -2.98
C ASP A 6 2.52 -6.43 -3.11
N LEU A 7 1.85 -7.30 -2.35
CA LEU A 7 0.39 -7.32 -2.30
C LEU A 7 -0.20 -6.01 -1.74
N VAL A 8 0.46 -5.40 -0.74
CA VAL A 8 0.08 -4.06 -0.27
C VAL A 8 0.06 -3.05 -1.42
N ARG A 9 1.13 -3.00 -2.23
CA ARG A 9 1.23 -2.07 -3.36
C ARG A 9 0.17 -2.38 -4.42
N GLU A 10 -0.04 -3.65 -4.75
CA GLU A 10 -1.04 -4.10 -5.72
C GLU A 10 -2.46 -3.71 -5.29
N ILE A 11 -2.82 -3.92 -4.02
CA ILE A 11 -4.14 -3.53 -3.48
C ILE A 11 -4.34 -2.01 -3.56
N LEU A 12 -3.34 -1.22 -3.16
CA LEU A 12 -3.47 0.25 -3.20
C LEU A 12 -3.65 0.76 -4.64
N LEU A 13 -2.91 0.22 -5.61
CA LEU A 13 -3.08 0.52 -7.03
C LEU A 13 -4.48 0.10 -7.53
N ALA A 14 -4.93 -1.10 -7.16
CA ALA A 14 -6.24 -1.61 -7.56
C ALA A 14 -7.39 -0.76 -6.98
N VAL A 15 -7.29 -0.34 -5.71
CA VAL A 15 -8.27 0.56 -5.09
C VAL A 15 -8.27 1.94 -5.77
N GLU A 16 -7.10 2.50 -6.09
CA GLU A 16 -7.01 3.78 -6.78
C GLU A 16 -7.64 3.76 -8.17
N ALA A 17 -7.49 2.65 -8.90
CA ALA A 17 -8.06 2.49 -10.24
C ALA A 17 -9.60 2.44 -10.26
N HIS A 18 -10.26 2.30 -9.10
CA HIS A 18 -11.72 2.31 -9.01
C HIS A 18 -12.27 3.74 -8.93
N ASP A 19 -13.02 4.14 -9.94
CA ASP A 19 -13.56 5.51 -10.14
C ASP A 19 -14.81 5.84 -9.29
N LYS A 20 -15.11 5.06 -8.24
CA LYS A 20 -16.33 5.22 -7.44
C LYS A 20 -16.02 5.29 -5.96
N PRO A 21 -15.86 6.49 -5.39
CA PRO A 21 -15.68 6.63 -3.95
C PRO A 21 -16.89 6.08 -3.20
N ASP A 22 -16.63 5.55 -2.01
CA ASP A 22 -17.65 5.15 -1.01
C ASP A 22 -18.59 4.01 -1.46
N ARG A 23 -18.15 3.16 -2.39
CA ARG A 23 -18.73 1.83 -2.63
C ARG A 23 -17.70 0.76 -2.33
N TRP A 24 -18.17 -0.40 -1.86
CA TRP A 24 -17.28 -1.54 -1.72
C TRP A 24 -16.68 -1.95 -3.06
N ILE A 25 -15.40 -2.23 -3.03
CA ILE A 25 -14.60 -2.63 -4.17
C ILE A 25 -14.39 -4.14 -4.10
N SER A 26 -14.83 -4.85 -5.14
CA SER A 26 -14.47 -6.26 -5.32
C SER A 26 -13.06 -6.34 -5.89
N LEU A 27 -12.08 -6.54 -5.01
CA LEU A 27 -10.68 -6.70 -5.39
C LEU A 27 -10.43 -8.13 -5.86
N GLN A 28 -9.87 -8.26 -7.05
CA GLN A 28 -9.37 -9.53 -7.59
C GLN A 28 -7.92 -9.31 -7.99
N ILE A 29 -7.00 -9.80 -7.16
CA ILE A 29 -5.56 -9.69 -7.38
C ILE A 29 -5.06 -11.03 -7.91
N SER A 30 -4.37 -11.01 -9.05
CA SER A 30 -3.89 -12.24 -9.71
C SER A 30 -2.97 -13.03 -8.78
N GLU A 31 -3.10 -14.37 -8.80
CA GLU A 31 -2.31 -15.29 -7.97
C GLU A 31 -2.46 -15.12 -6.44
N ARG A 32 -3.48 -14.39 -5.97
CA ARG A 32 -3.76 -14.18 -4.54
C ARG A 32 -5.14 -14.72 -4.18
N SER A 33 -5.26 -15.29 -2.99
CA SER A 33 -6.56 -15.75 -2.50
C SER A 33 -7.42 -14.59 -1.97
N ASP A 34 -8.74 -14.75 -1.96
CA ASP A 34 -9.66 -13.75 -1.39
C ASP A 34 -9.40 -13.52 0.11
N VAL A 35 -9.04 -14.57 0.84
CA VAL A 35 -8.70 -14.50 2.27
C VAL A 35 -7.41 -13.71 2.47
N GLU A 36 -6.40 -13.94 1.63
CA GLU A 36 -5.15 -13.20 1.66
C GLU A 36 -5.36 -11.72 1.32
N THR A 37 -6.15 -11.43 0.28
CA THR A 37 -6.50 -10.07 -0.10
C THR A 37 -7.25 -9.37 1.02
N SER A 38 -8.28 -10.01 1.60
CA SER A 38 -9.03 -9.50 2.74
C SER A 38 -8.14 -9.21 3.95
N TYR A 39 -7.17 -10.08 4.22
CA TYR A 39 -6.24 -9.90 5.33
C TYR A 39 -5.39 -8.63 5.16
N HIS A 40 -4.93 -8.36 3.93
CA HIS A 40 -4.15 -7.16 3.64
C HIS A 40 -5.02 -5.90 3.62
N VAL A 41 -6.25 -5.98 3.13
CA VAL A 41 -7.22 -4.87 3.21
C VAL A 41 -7.48 -4.48 4.67
N MET A 42 -7.70 -5.47 5.55
CA MET A 42 -7.86 -5.25 7.00
C MET A 42 -6.64 -4.51 7.57
N LEU A 43 -5.42 -5.00 7.34
CA LEU A 43 -4.20 -4.39 7.88
C LEU A 43 -3.97 -2.96 7.33
N LEU A 44 -4.29 -2.72 6.07
CA LEU A 44 -4.18 -1.39 5.46
C LEU A 44 -5.21 -0.41 6.01
N ALA A 45 -6.40 -0.89 6.36
CA ALA A 45 -7.42 -0.10 7.04
C ALA A 45 -7.01 0.22 8.49
N GLU A 46 -6.50 -0.75 9.24
CA GLU A 46 -5.95 -0.56 10.60
C GLU A 46 -4.80 0.46 10.61
N ALA A 47 -3.93 0.41 9.59
CA ALA A 47 -2.82 1.35 9.44
C ALA A 47 -3.25 2.73 8.86
N GLY A 48 -4.53 2.89 8.52
CA GLY A 48 -5.12 4.13 8.04
C GLY A 48 -4.78 4.50 6.60
N PHE A 49 -4.35 3.55 5.77
CA PHE A 49 -4.12 3.77 4.33
C PHE A 49 -5.38 3.57 3.50
N LEU A 50 -6.31 2.73 3.97
CA LEU A 50 -7.61 2.49 3.34
C LEU A 50 -8.76 2.88 4.25
N LYS A 51 -9.89 3.21 3.64
CA LYS A 51 -11.21 3.00 4.24
C LYS A 51 -11.70 1.63 3.78
N ALA A 52 -12.08 0.78 4.73
CA ALA A 52 -12.58 -0.57 4.47
C ALA A 52 -13.46 -1.02 5.63
N ASP A 53 -14.36 -1.95 5.33
CA ASP A 53 -15.28 -2.53 6.30
C ASP A 53 -15.11 -4.05 6.33
N ASN A 54 -15.32 -4.64 7.52
CA ASN A 54 -15.54 -6.07 7.64
C ASN A 54 -16.95 -6.38 7.14
N VAL A 55 -17.03 -7.09 6.01
CA VAL A 55 -18.29 -7.49 5.38
C VAL A 55 -18.56 -8.99 5.55
N GLY A 56 -17.66 -9.69 6.24
CA GLY A 56 -17.81 -11.09 6.55
C GLY A 56 -19.00 -11.34 7.49
N GLY A 57 -19.78 -12.37 7.18
CA GLY A 57 -20.77 -12.94 8.08
C GLY A 57 -20.15 -13.80 9.18
N MET A 58 -21.01 -14.50 9.93
CA MET A 58 -20.66 -15.26 11.15
C MET A 58 -19.54 -16.30 10.98
N ASN A 59 -19.33 -16.80 9.75
CA ASN A 59 -18.34 -17.85 9.43
C ASN A 59 -17.43 -17.50 8.23
N SER A 60 -17.32 -16.22 7.86
CA SER A 60 -16.49 -15.78 6.72
C SER A 60 -15.58 -14.63 7.11
N PHE A 61 -14.31 -14.72 6.76
CA PHE A 61 -13.37 -13.61 6.89
C PHE A 61 -13.30 -12.84 5.58
N GLU A 62 -13.93 -11.67 5.53
CA GLU A 62 -13.99 -10.85 4.32
C GLU A 62 -13.91 -9.36 4.66
N TRP A 63 -13.02 -8.66 3.99
CA TRP A 63 -12.84 -7.22 4.13
C TRP A 63 -12.86 -6.56 2.76
N GLN A 64 -13.66 -5.50 2.62
CA GLN A 64 -13.80 -4.77 1.37
C GLN A 64 -13.39 -3.31 1.55
N ALA A 65 -12.48 -2.86 0.70
CA ALA A 65 -12.06 -1.47 0.64
C ALA A 65 -13.14 -0.62 -0.05
N THR A 66 -13.24 0.64 0.33
CA THR A 66 -14.09 1.63 -0.34
C THR A 66 -13.29 2.70 -1.08
N ARG A 67 -12.15 3.11 -0.52
CA ARG A 67 -11.22 4.09 -1.11
C ARG A 67 -9.91 4.17 -0.34
N LEU A 68 -8.94 4.84 -0.95
CA LEU A 68 -7.75 5.33 -0.26
C LEU A 68 -8.10 6.44 0.73
N THR A 69 -7.34 6.50 1.83
CA THR A 69 -7.24 7.72 2.64
C THR A 69 -6.21 8.66 2.01
N TYR A 70 -6.13 9.90 2.50
CA TYR A 70 -5.07 10.84 2.10
C TYR A 70 -3.67 10.23 2.34
N LYS A 71 -3.45 9.63 3.51
CA LYS A 71 -2.21 8.90 3.84
C LYS A 71 -1.97 7.73 2.87
N GLY A 72 -3.03 7.06 2.43
CA GLY A 72 -3.00 6.04 1.38
C GLY A 72 -2.45 6.57 0.07
N HIS A 73 -2.94 7.72 -0.39
CA HIS A 73 -2.43 8.39 -1.59
C HIS A 73 -0.96 8.79 -1.45
N GLU A 74 -0.57 9.41 -0.33
CA GLU A 74 0.84 9.81 -0.11
C GLU A 74 1.79 8.60 -0.12
N PHE A 75 1.36 7.49 0.50
CA PHE A 75 2.13 6.25 0.46
C PHE A 75 2.23 5.71 -0.95
N LEU A 76 1.10 5.58 -1.64
CA LEU A 76 1.04 5.02 -2.98
C LEU A 76 1.89 5.83 -3.95
N ASP A 77 1.81 7.16 -3.93
CA ASP A 77 2.62 8.03 -4.78
C ASP A 77 4.12 7.88 -4.52
N THR A 78 4.50 7.65 -3.26
CA THR A 78 5.90 7.38 -2.89
C THR A 78 6.39 6.06 -3.48
N VAL A 79 5.57 5.01 -3.46
CA VAL A 79 5.97 3.65 -3.89
C VAL A 79 5.47 3.28 -5.28
N ARG A 80 4.90 4.23 -6.03
CA ARG A 80 4.37 4.01 -7.37
C ARG A 80 5.49 3.68 -8.35
N ASP A 81 6.57 4.45 -8.28
CA ASP A 81 7.74 4.25 -9.13
C ASP A 81 8.42 2.90 -8.78
N PRO A 82 8.59 1.98 -9.76
CA PRO A 82 9.20 0.66 -9.50
C PRO A 82 10.63 0.72 -8.98
N GLU A 83 11.42 1.73 -9.38
CA GLU A 83 12.79 1.93 -8.90
C GLU A 83 12.79 2.34 -7.42
N ILE A 84 11.93 3.29 -7.05
CA ILE A 84 11.75 3.69 -5.64
C ILE A 84 11.29 2.48 -4.83
N TRP A 85 10.28 1.75 -5.31
CA TRP A 85 9.75 0.61 -4.58
C TRP A 85 10.79 -0.48 -4.32
N ARG A 86 11.57 -0.84 -5.35
CA ARG A 86 12.67 -1.81 -5.21
C ARG A 86 13.68 -1.37 -4.16
N ARG A 87 14.14 -0.11 -4.22
CA ARG A 87 15.10 0.45 -3.25
C ARG A 87 14.52 0.47 -1.83
N THR A 88 13.24 0.81 -1.68
CA THR A 88 12.55 0.80 -0.39
C THR A 88 12.53 -0.59 0.23
N LYS A 89 12.19 -1.62 -0.55
CA LYS A 89 12.19 -3.01 -0.05
C LYS A 89 13.59 -3.44 0.38
N GLU A 90 14.60 -3.18 -0.44
CA GLU A 90 16.01 -3.51 -0.13
C GLU A 90 16.51 -2.79 1.13
N GLY A 91 16.18 -1.50 1.29
CA GLY A 91 16.53 -0.73 2.48
C GLY A 91 15.87 -1.29 3.74
N ALA A 92 14.59 -1.63 3.67
CA ALA A 92 13.85 -2.20 4.78
C ALA A 92 14.37 -3.59 5.19
N GLU A 93 14.71 -4.44 4.22
CA GLU A 93 15.33 -5.74 4.46
C GLU A 93 16.69 -5.60 5.17
N ARG A 94 17.55 -4.70 4.71
CA ARG A 94 18.85 -4.42 5.34
C ARG A 94 18.72 -3.90 6.77
N ALA A 95 17.70 -3.08 7.03
CA ALA A 95 17.43 -2.55 8.36
C ALA A 95 16.67 -3.54 9.28
N GLY A 96 16.23 -4.69 8.77
CA GLY A 96 15.46 -5.66 9.55
C GLY A 96 14.06 -5.17 9.95
N VAL A 97 13.50 -4.22 9.20
CA VAL A 97 12.22 -3.57 9.50
C VAL A 97 11.15 -3.97 8.49
N ALA A 98 9.90 -4.11 8.96
CA ALA A 98 8.78 -4.55 8.13
C ALA A 98 7.51 -3.67 8.24
N GLY A 99 7.52 -2.64 9.08
CA GLY A 99 6.35 -1.79 9.28
C GLY A 99 6.08 -0.85 8.10
N LEU A 100 4.81 -0.72 7.69
CA LEU A 100 4.38 0.15 6.59
C LEU A 100 4.79 1.62 6.77
N GLY A 101 4.77 2.11 8.01
CA GLY A 101 5.25 3.47 8.32
C GLY A 101 6.74 3.66 8.02
N VAL A 102 7.57 2.66 8.30
CA VAL A 102 9.01 2.72 8.00
C VAL A 102 9.27 2.62 6.50
N LEU A 103 8.49 1.79 5.78
CA LEU A 103 8.55 1.73 4.31
C LEU A 103 8.23 3.09 3.68
N LEU A 104 7.28 3.83 4.23
CA LEU A 104 6.96 5.18 3.77
C LEU A 104 8.15 6.13 3.90
N GLU A 105 8.78 6.16 5.07
CA GLU A 105 9.92 7.03 5.34
C GLU A 105 11.12 6.71 4.46
N ILE A 106 11.42 5.41 4.27
CA ILE A 106 12.48 4.97 3.35
C ILE A 106 12.16 5.37 1.91
N GLY A 107 10.91 5.19 1.47
CA GLY A 107 10.47 5.58 0.14
C GLY A 107 10.59 7.09 -0.10
N LYS A 108 10.18 7.91 0.88
CA LYS A 108 10.33 9.37 0.80
C LYS A 108 11.80 9.77 0.70
N ALA A 109 12.70 9.12 1.44
CA ALA A 109 14.13 9.38 1.36
C ALA A 109 14.71 9.08 -0.03
N TYR A 110 14.37 7.93 -0.62
CA TYR A 110 14.79 7.60 -1.99
C TYR A 110 14.14 8.48 -3.05
N GLY A 111 12.87 8.87 -2.87
CA GLY A 111 12.19 9.82 -3.75
C GLY A 111 12.88 11.18 -3.76
N LYS A 112 13.25 11.72 -2.59
CA LYS A 112 14.03 12.96 -2.49
C LYS A 112 15.39 12.85 -3.19
N GLN A 113 16.08 11.71 -3.02
CA GLN A 113 17.35 11.47 -3.69
C GLN A 113 17.21 11.47 -5.21
N LEU A 114 16.24 10.73 -5.76
CA LEU A 114 16.01 10.68 -7.21
C LEU A 114 15.55 12.03 -7.77
N MET A 115 14.76 12.80 -7.02
CA MET A 115 14.37 14.16 -7.41
C MET A 115 15.60 15.07 -7.53
N LYS A 116 16.54 14.99 -6.58
CA LYS A 116 17.81 15.72 -6.65
C LYS A 116 18.62 15.31 -7.88
N GLU A 117 18.72 14.01 -8.14
CA GLU A 117 19.45 13.46 -9.30
C GLU A 117 18.82 13.86 -10.65
N ARG A 118 17.48 13.84 -10.76
CA ARG A 118 16.75 14.08 -12.01
C ARG A 118 16.48 15.56 -12.29
N LEU A 119 16.19 16.35 -11.25
CA LEU A 119 15.73 17.73 -11.39
C LEU A 119 16.78 18.76 -10.94
N GLY A 120 17.84 18.36 -10.24
CA GLY A 120 18.81 19.28 -9.65
C GLY A 120 18.24 20.14 -8.50
N ILE A 121 17.06 19.79 -7.98
CA ILE A 121 16.37 20.51 -6.91
C ILE A 121 16.52 19.71 -5.60
N GLU A 122 16.96 20.39 -4.54
CA GLU A 122 17.05 19.83 -3.19
C GLU A 122 15.84 20.27 -2.37
N LEU A 123 14.99 19.32 -1.99
CA LEU A 123 13.86 19.58 -1.11
C LEU A 123 14.33 19.58 0.35
N PRO A 124 13.82 20.51 1.18
CA PRO A 124 14.11 20.52 2.61
C PRO A 124 13.65 19.25 3.34
#